data_AF-A0A1D8UW22-F1
#
_entry.id   AF-A0A1D8UW22-F1
#
_cell.length_a   1.000
_cell.length_b   1.000
_cell.length_c   1.000
_cell.angle_alpha   90.00
_cell.angle_beta   90.00
_cell.angle_gamma   90.00
#
_symmetry.space_group_name_H-M   'P 1'
#
loop_
_entity.id
_entity.type
_entity.pdbx_description
1 polymer ?
#
loop_
_entity_poly.entity_id
_entity_poly.type
_entity_poly.pdbx_seq_one_letter_code
_entity_poly.pdbx_strand_id
1 'polypeptide(L)'
;MSIEYAGARYWLLDFFGDIVEHDLMRDRLHSAKPTPGQYPGIFFYAQDIDSAPFDVDLRKAVSLPVPLPPLRAISIPGQAHIIALQRRDGDQRYMRSIHNGHLDFMATTPDQWEYFLPLSEQMLHSFAILGQEKICAISHEDGRALPPLELIWHHRGRIGEYEFSLGDNIQTLEEVSSLPAGQEAPLELKTDSESLRLKLRRL
;
A
#
# COMPACT_ATOMS: atom_id res chain seq x y z
N MET A 1 15.45 12.71 24.38
CA MET A 1 15.19 11.27 24.57
C MET A 1 14.68 10.76 23.23
N SER A 2 15.57 10.21 22.40
CA SER A 2 15.18 9.64 21.10
C SER A 2 14.47 8.32 21.38
N ILE A 3 13.18 8.25 21.06
CA ILE A 3 12.48 6.97 21.01
C ILE A 3 13.07 6.26 19.79
N GLU A 4 13.93 5.26 20.01
CA GLU A 4 14.28 4.30 18.98
C GLU A 4 13.00 3.53 18.63
N TYR A 5 12.40 3.84 17.48
CA TYR A 5 11.31 3.04 16.96
C TYR A 5 11.93 1.74 16.43
N ALA A 6 11.88 0.69 17.25
CA ALA A 6 12.23 -0.65 16.82
C ALA A 6 11.10 -1.14 15.90
N GLY A 7 11.25 -1.00 14.58
CA GLY A 7 10.29 -1.47 13.59
C GLY A 7 10.60 -1.00 12.17
N ALA A 8 10.05 -1.69 11.18
CA ALA A 8 10.10 -1.25 9.79
C ALA A 8 9.11 -0.09 9.55
N ARG A 9 9.38 0.69 8.51
CA ARG A 9 8.50 1.79 8.08
C ARG A 9 7.44 1.26 7.13
N TYR A 10 6.19 1.68 7.35
CA TYR A 10 5.06 1.34 6.51
C TYR A 10 4.28 2.58 6.08
N TRP A 11 3.73 2.53 4.88
CA TRP A 11 2.79 3.49 4.31
C TRP A 11 1.41 2.85 4.21
N LEU A 12 0.40 3.60 3.79
CA LEU A 12 -0.98 3.10 3.71
C LEU A 12 -1.52 3.29 2.30
N LEU A 13 -1.90 2.19 1.65
CA LEU A 13 -2.75 2.20 0.46
C LEU A 13 -4.21 2.09 0.90
N ASP A 14 -5.04 3.01 0.43
CA ASP A 14 -6.47 2.98 0.69
C ASP A 14 -7.23 2.06 -0.27
N PHE A 15 -8.53 1.94 -0.01
CA PHE A 15 -9.44 1.14 -0.80
C PHE A 15 -9.52 1.51 -2.29
N PHE A 16 -9.21 2.75 -2.68
CA PHE A 16 -9.32 3.23 -4.07
C PHE A 16 -8.00 3.07 -4.85
N GLY A 17 -6.98 2.44 -4.25
CA GLY A 17 -5.65 2.30 -4.84
C GLY A 17 -4.82 3.58 -4.76
N ASP A 18 -5.16 4.47 -3.83
CA ASP A 18 -4.42 5.71 -3.56
C ASP A 18 -3.63 5.59 -2.25
N ILE A 19 -2.52 6.30 -2.15
CA ILE A 19 -1.69 6.31 -0.96
C ILE A 19 -2.09 7.47 -0.05
N VAL A 20 -2.18 7.20 1.25
CA VAL A 20 -2.41 8.21 2.28
C VAL A 20 -1.24 9.18 2.34
N GLU A 21 -1.57 10.47 2.24
CA GLU A 21 -0.65 11.59 2.15
C GLU A 21 -1.09 12.77 3.02
N HIS A 22 -0.20 13.75 3.15
CA HIS A 22 -0.50 15.01 3.83
C HIS A 22 -0.59 16.18 2.85
N ASP A 23 -1.73 16.86 2.83
CA ASP A 23 -1.90 18.11 2.09
C ASP A 23 -1.32 19.24 2.94
N LEU A 24 -0.10 19.69 2.59
CA LEU A 24 0.62 20.74 3.32
C LEU A 24 -0.14 22.09 3.32
N MET A 25 -0.93 22.36 2.27
CA MET A 25 -1.63 23.64 2.11
C MET A 25 -2.92 23.70 2.95
N ARG A 26 -3.59 22.56 3.10
CA ARG A 26 -4.84 22.43 3.89
C ARG A 26 -4.64 21.81 5.27
N ASP A 27 -3.40 21.44 5.60
CA ASP A 27 -2.98 20.72 6.81
C ASP A 27 -3.91 19.56 7.19
N ARG A 28 -4.21 18.69 6.21
CA ARG A 28 -5.11 17.54 6.39
C ARG A 28 -4.58 16.28 5.71
N LEU A 29 -5.05 15.13 6.17
CA LEU A 29 -4.84 13.88 5.45
C LEU A 29 -5.68 13.87 4.17
N HIS A 30 -5.10 13.34 3.11
CA HIS A 30 -5.77 13.06 1.83
C HIS A 30 -5.15 11.80 1.21
N SER A 31 -5.80 11.24 0.20
CA SER A 31 -5.23 10.16 -0.61
C SER A 31 -4.82 10.71 -1.97
N ALA A 32 -3.70 10.22 -2.48
CA ALA A 32 -3.17 10.61 -3.79
C ALA A 32 -2.65 9.39 -4.56
N LYS A 33 -2.62 9.48 -5.89
CA LYS A 33 -2.05 8.42 -6.72
C LYS A 33 -0.56 8.23 -6.38
N PRO A 34 -0.07 6.98 -6.28
CA PRO A 34 1.35 6.72 -6.06
C PRO A 34 2.18 7.40 -7.16
N THR A 35 3.21 8.13 -6.76
CA THR A 35 4.19 8.68 -7.70
C THR A 35 5.43 7.78 -7.69
N PRO A 36 5.79 7.12 -8.82
CA PRO A 36 6.94 6.23 -8.85
C PRO A 36 8.24 6.92 -8.40
N GLY A 37 8.99 6.25 -7.53
CA GLY A 37 10.27 6.74 -7.01
C GLY A 37 10.17 7.84 -5.94
N GLN A 38 8.96 8.15 -5.47
CA GLN A 38 8.75 9.09 -4.36
C GLN A 38 8.17 8.37 -3.15
N TYR A 39 8.75 8.63 -1.99
CA TYR A 39 8.22 8.13 -0.72
C TYR A 39 7.08 9.02 -0.25
N PRO A 40 5.94 8.42 0.13
CA PRO A 40 4.84 9.20 0.65
C PRO A 40 5.16 9.86 1.99
N GLY A 41 4.55 11.03 2.21
CA GLY A 41 4.81 11.88 3.36
C GLY A 41 4.19 11.38 4.67
N ILE A 42 3.24 10.44 4.64
CA ILE A 42 2.62 9.84 5.82
C ILE A 42 3.03 8.37 5.96
N PHE A 43 3.60 8.03 7.12
CA PHE A 43 4.02 6.66 7.42
C PHE A 43 3.87 6.34 8.91
N PHE A 44 4.04 5.08 9.29
CA PHE A 44 4.16 4.65 10.67
C PHE A 44 5.24 3.57 10.81
N TYR A 45 5.56 3.21 12.05
CA TYR A 45 6.49 2.12 12.36
C TYR A 45 5.74 0.94 12.95
N ALA A 46 6.08 -0.28 12.53
CA ALA A 46 5.58 -1.52 13.10
C ALA A 46 6.67 -2.60 13.07
N GLN A 47 6.64 -3.53 14.03
CA GLN A 47 7.54 -4.69 14.03
C GLN A 47 7.00 -5.82 13.15
N ASP A 48 5.70 -6.04 13.24
CA ASP A 48 4.99 -7.09 12.53
C ASP A 48 3.56 -6.63 12.28
N ILE A 49 3.22 -6.38 11.01
CA ILE A 49 1.88 -5.93 10.60
C ILE A 49 0.84 -7.04 10.65
N ASP A 50 1.26 -8.31 10.70
CA ASP A 50 0.36 -9.46 10.76
C ASP A 50 -0.06 -9.78 12.20
N SER A 51 0.63 -9.19 13.17
CA SER A 51 0.34 -9.32 14.60
C SER A 51 -0.78 -8.40 15.12
N ALA A 52 -1.61 -7.83 14.23
CA ALA A 52 -2.72 -6.96 14.63
C ALA A 52 -3.63 -7.64 15.68
N PRO A 53 -4.08 -6.90 16.72
CA PRO A 53 -4.03 -5.44 16.83
C PRO A 53 -2.71 -4.88 17.38
N PHE A 54 -2.30 -3.73 16.86
CA PHE A 54 -1.15 -2.95 17.35
C PHE A 54 -1.42 -1.45 17.30
N ASP A 55 -0.67 -0.68 18.07
CA ASP A 55 -0.80 0.78 18.09
C ASP A 55 -0.09 1.41 16.89
N VAL A 56 -0.72 2.42 16.28
CA VAL A 56 -0.24 3.12 15.10
C VAL A 56 -0.10 4.61 15.41
N ASP A 57 1.13 5.10 15.39
CA ASP A 57 1.45 6.52 15.45
C ASP A 57 1.83 7.00 14.05
N LEU A 58 0.87 7.64 13.35
CA LEU A 58 1.17 8.24 12.05
C LEU A 58 2.18 9.39 12.20
N ARG A 59 3.16 9.40 11.31
CA ARG A 59 4.24 10.36 11.23
C ARG A 59 4.15 11.11 9.91
N LYS A 60 4.46 12.40 9.98
CA LYS A 60 4.66 13.25 8.80
C LYS A 60 6.17 13.31 8.52
N ALA A 61 6.57 13.11 7.26
CA ALA A 61 7.96 13.27 6.83
C ALA A 61 8.45 14.71 6.99
N VAL A 62 7.54 15.68 6.89
CA VAL A 62 7.78 17.10 7.15
C VAL A 62 6.97 17.56 8.36
N SER A 63 7.62 18.29 9.27
CA SER A 63 7.00 18.73 10.53
C SER A 63 6.01 19.88 10.29
N LEU A 64 4.73 19.62 10.54
CA LEU A 64 3.65 20.61 10.49
C LEU A 64 2.82 20.59 11.79
N PRO A 65 2.17 21.71 12.15
CA PRO A 65 1.72 21.98 13.51
C PRO A 65 0.60 21.08 14.05
N VAL A 66 -0.21 20.44 13.19
CA VAL A 66 -1.32 19.61 13.66
C VAL A 66 -0.85 18.17 13.94
N PRO A 67 -0.97 17.68 15.20
CA PRO A 67 -0.69 16.28 15.52
C PRO A 67 -1.74 15.38 14.87
N LEU A 68 -1.30 14.21 14.42
CA LEU A 68 -2.21 13.16 13.95
C LEU A 68 -2.77 12.39 15.17
N PRO A 69 -4.04 11.96 15.14
CA PRO A 69 -4.63 11.23 16.25
C PRO A 69 -3.90 9.89 16.45
N PRO A 70 -3.80 9.39 17.69
CA PRO A 70 -3.26 8.05 17.95
C PRO A 70 -4.25 7.00 17.45
N LEU A 71 -3.75 6.01 16.69
CA LEU A 71 -4.56 4.98 16.06
C LEU A 71 -4.21 3.59 16.61
N ARG A 72 -5.11 2.64 16.35
CA ARG A 72 -4.92 1.20 16.55
C ARG A 72 -5.28 0.50 15.25
N ALA A 73 -4.35 -0.31 14.74
CA ALA A 73 -4.61 -1.22 13.64
C ALA A 73 -5.42 -2.43 14.13
N ILE A 74 -6.40 -2.84 13.35
CA ILE A 74 -7.23 -4.03 13.59
C ILE A 74 -7.25 -4.83 12.30
N SER A 75 -6.95 -6.14 12.36
CA SER A 75 -7.00 -7.02 11.19
C SER A 75 -8.43 -7.23 10.71
N ILE A 76 -8.59 -7.39 9.40
CA ILE A 76 -9.88 -7.71 8.78
C ILE A 76 -9.99 -9.22 8.53
N PRO A 77 -10.96 -9.93 9.13
CA PRO A 77 -11.11 -11.37 8.93
C PRO A 77 -11.27 -11.73 7.46
N GLY A 78 -10.49 -12.71 7.00
CA GLY A 78 -10.54 -13.22 5.62
C GLY A 78 -9.85 -12.35 4.58
N GLN A 79 -9.14 -11.28 4.98
CA GLN A 79 -8.37 -10.43 4.08
C GLN A 79 -6.91 -10.35 4.53
N ALA A 80 -5.99 -10.90 3.72
CA ALA A 80 -4.57 -10.95 4.04
C ALA A 80 -3.96 -9.54 4.06
N HIS A 81 -3.22 -9.21 5.13
CA HIS A 81 -2.51 -7.93 5.32
C HIS A 81 -3.38 -6.67 5.29
N ILE A 82 -4.71 -6.79 5.27
CA ILE A 82 -5.62 -5.65 5.32
C ILE A 82 -5.97 -5.30 6.77
N ILE A 83 -5.89 -4.01 7.08
CA ILE A 83 -6.21 -3.46 8.39
C ILE A 83 -7.27 -2.37 8.31
N ALA A 84 -8.00 -2.17 9.40
CA ALA A 84 -8.70 -0.92 9.68
C ALA A 84 -7.94 -0.13 10.76
N LEU A 85 -8.06 1.19 10.71
CA LEU A 85 -7.40 2.10 11.65
C LEU A 85 -8.43 2.78 12.54
N GLN A 86 -8.47 2.39 13.81
CA GLN A 86 -9.39 2.94 14.81
C GLN A 86 -8.71 4.03 15.64
N ARG A 87 -9.38 5.15 15.87
CA ARG A 87 -8.94 6.15 16.85
C ARG A 87 -8.91 5.56 18.24
N ARG A 88 -7.80 5.74 18.93
CA ARG A 88 -7.68 5.36 20.35
C ARG A 88 -8.23 6.42 21.28
N ASP A 89 -8.32 7.66 20.81
CA ASP A 89 -8.90 8.78 21.54
C ASP A 89 -10.39 8.96 21.21
N GLY A 90 -11.19 9.27 22.23
CA GLY A 90 -12.61 9.61 22.07
C GLY A 90 -13.47 8.44 21.54
N ASP A 91 -14.32 8.76 20.56
CA ASP A 91 -15.47 7.98 20.05
C ASP A 91 -15.14 6.64 19.34
N GLN A 92 -13.88 6.18 19.37
CA GLN A 92 -13.46 4.91 18.76
C GLN A 92 -13.81 4.79 17.26
N ARG A 93 -13.82 5.92 16.55
CA ARG A 93 -14.15 5.98 15.11
C ARG A 93 -13.00 5.50 14.24
N TYR A 94 -13.34 4.96 13.08
CA TYR A 94 -12.41 4.44 12.10
C TYR A 94 -12.02 5.51 11.08
N MET A 95 -10.76 5.47 10.66
CA MET A 95 -10.27 6.21 9.50
C MET A 95 -10.96 5.68 8.25
N ARG A 96 -11.45 6.58 7.41
CA ARG A 96 -12.17 6.26 6.18
C ARG A 96 -11.61 7.04 5.01
N SER A 97 -11.33 6.36 3.90
CA SER A 97 -11.11 7.02 2.61
C SER A 97 -12.44 7.29 1.92
N ILE A 98 -12.59 8.49 1.39
CA ILE A 98 -13.78 8.93 0.67
C ILE A 98 -13.39 9.12 -0.78
N HIS A 99 -14.24 8.58 -1.66
CA HIS A 99 -14.14 8.79 -3.10
C HIS A 99 -13.98 10.30 -3.39
N ASN A 100 -12.89 10.69 -4.08
CA ASN A 100 -12.30 12.05 -4.21
C ASN A 100 -11.06 12.34 -3.32
N GLY A 101 -10.49 11.32 -2.68
CA GLY A 101 -9.20 11.41 -1.99
C GLY A 101 -9.25 12.14 -0.65
N HIS A 102 -10.42 12.32 -0.05
CA HIS A 102 -10.52 12.87 1.31
C HIS A 102 -10.47 11.75 2.34
N LEU A 103 -9.80 11.98 3.48
CA LEU A 103 -9.77 11.07 4.61
C LEU A 103 -10.47 11.73 5.81
N ASP A 104 -11.38 11.00 6.46
CA ASP A 104 -12.04 11.43 7.70
C ASP A 104 -12.05 10.32 8.76
N PHE A 105 -12.61 10.64 9.92
CA PHE A 105 -12.79 9.70 11.04
C PHE A 105 -14.25 9.64 11.46
N MET A 106 -15.18 9.57 10.52
CA MET A 106 -16.62 9.58 10.82
C MET A 106 -17.23 8.18 10.95
N ALA A 107 -16.55 7.14 10.45
CA ALA A 107 -17.06 5.77 10.46
C ALA A 107 -17.05 5.16 11.87
N THR A 108 -18.15 4.50 12.23
CA THR A 108 -18.29 3.79 13.53
C THR A 108 -18.01 2.30 13.44
N THR A 109 -17.97 1.76 12.22
CA THR A 109 -17.68 0.36 11.91
C THR A 109 -16.77 0.32 10.70
N PRO A 110 -15.85 -0.64 10.61
CA PRO A 110 -14.95 -0.74 9.46
C PRO A 110 -15.61 -1.55 8.34
N ASP A 111 -15.86 -0.92 7.20
CA ASP A 111 -16.39 -1.51 5.98
C ASP A 111 -15.66 -0.94 4.76
N GLN A 112 -15.01 -1.79 3.96
CA GLN A 112 -14.34 -1.49 2.68
C GLN A 112 -13.50 -0.19 2.63
N TRP A 113 -14.13 0.97 2.57
CA TRP A 113 -13.52 2.30 2.54
C TRP A 113 -12.71 2.64 3.80
N GLU A 114 -12.94 1.93 4.90
CA GLU A 114 -12.12 1.99 6.11
C GLU A 114 -10.94 1.00 6.11
N TYR A 115 -10.75 0.25 5.03
CA TYR A 115 -9.68 -0.74 4.91
C TYR A 115 -8.46 -0.14 4.23
N PHE A 116 -7.30 -0.48 4.77
CA PHE A 116 -6.00 -0.03 4.31
C PHE A 116 -5.05 -1.22 4.20
N LEU A 117 -4.21 -1.22 3.16
CA LEU A 117 -3.10 -2.14 3.02
C LEU A 117 -1.82 -1.41 3.47
N PRO A 118 -1.15 -1.85 4.55
CA PRO A 118 0.19 -1.38 4.89
C PRO A 118 1.15 -1.75 3.77
N LEU A 119 1.86 -0.76 3.24
CA LEU A 119 2.89 -0.95 2.22
C LEU A 119 4.26 -0.87 2.89
N SER A 120 5.10 -1.88 2.68
CA SER A 120 6.51 -1.82 3.05
C SER A 120 7.30 -0.92 2.07
N GLU A 121 8.56 -0.67 2.41
CA GLU A 121 9.49 0.01 1.51
C GLU A 121 9.72 -0.78 0.21
N GLN A 122 9.85 -2.11 0.34
CA GLN A 122 10.00 -3.03 -0.78
C GLN A 122 8.80 -2.95 -1.71
N MET A 123 7.58 -2.91 -1.17
CA MET A 123 6.37 -2.81 -1.98
C MET A 123 6.31 -1.50 -2.78
N LEU A 124 6.68 -0.37 -2.17
CA LEU A 124 6.77 0.92 -2.88
C LEU A 124 7.81 0.88 -4.01
N HIS A 125 8.97 0.28 -3.75
CA HIS A 125 9.97 0.06 -4.79
C HIS A 125 9.40 -0.79 -5.92
N SER A 126 8.77 -1.93 -5.62
CA SER A 126 8.15 -2.80 -6.61
C SER A 126 7.09 -2.09 -7.44
N PHE A 127 6.29 -1.20 -6.87
CA PHE A 127 5.36 -0.36 -7.64
C PHE A 127 6.11 0.60 -8.58
N ALA A 128 7.21 1.18 -8.15
CA ALA A 128 8.04 2.00 -9.03
C ALA A 128 8.70 1.18 -10.16
N ILE A 129 9.02 -0.10 -9.92
CA ILE A 129 9.55 -1.03 -10.92
C ILE A 129 8.46 -1.40 -11.94
N LEU A 130 7.35 -1.95 -11.45
CA LEU A 130 6.31 -2.58 -12.25
C LEU A 130 5.37 -1.56 -12.90
N GLY A 131 5.21 -0.38 -12.31
CA GLY A 131 4.32 0.68 -12.79
C GLY A 131 4.87 1.52 -13.94
N GLN A 132 6.07 1.21 -14.46
CA GLN A 132 6.73 2.01 -15.49
C GLN A 132 7.32 1.14 -16.61
N GLU A 133 6.77 1.24 -17.82
CA GLU A 133 7.23 0.48 -19.00
C GLU A 133 8.71 0.70 -19.34
N LYS A 134 9.23 1.90 -19.03
CA LYS A 134 10.62 2.31 -19.33
C LYS A 134 11.62 1.69 -18.36
N ILE A 135 11.13 1.11 -17.28
CA ILE A 135 11.91 0.60 -16.17
C ILE A 135 11.80 -0.93 -16.09
N CYS A 136 10.62 -1.47 -16.36
CA CYS A 136 10.40 -2.91 -16.42
C CYS A 136 9.48 -3.26 -17.59
N ALA A 137 9.92 -4.19 -18.42
CA ALA A 137 9.06 -4.85 -19.39
C ALA A 137 8.39 -6.05 -18.73
N ILE A 138 7.07 -6.12 -18.83
CA ILE A 138 6.26 -7.23 -18.33
C ILE A 138 5.74 -7.99 -19.55
N SER A 139 5.84 -9.31 -19.54
CA SER A 139 5.33 -10.15 -20.62
C SER A 139 4.70 -11.43 -20.09
N HIS A 140 3.75 -11.95 -20.84
CA HIS A 140 3.21 -13.28 -20.63
C HIS A 140 4.24 -14.35 -21.03
N GLU A 141 4.06 -15.61 -20.61
CA GLU A 141 5.04 -16.67 -20.90
C GLU A 141 5.26 -16.91 -22.40
N ASP A 142 4.22 -16.67 -23.21
CA ASP A 142 4.24 -16.73 -24.69
C ASP A 142 5.00 -15.57 -25.37
N GLY A 143 5.50 -14.60 -24.59
CA GLY A 143 6.23 -13.44 -25.08
C GLY A 143 5.38 -12.23 -25.44
N ARG A 144 4.04 -12.29 -25.27
CA ARG A 144 3.15 -11.13 -25.43
C ARG A 144 3.49 -10.08 -24.37
N ALA A 145 3.83 -8.87 -24.80
CA ALA A 145 4.04 -7.75 -23.90
C ALA A 145 2.73 -7.34 -23.20
N LEU A 146 2.83 -7.03 -21.92
CA LEU A 146 1.73 -6.58 -21.07
C LEU A 146 1.98 -5.15 -20.59
N PRO A 147 0.92 -4.37 -20.32
CA PRO A 147 1.09 -3.02 -19.79
C PRO A 147 1.65 -3.06 -18.36
N PRO A 148 2.18 -1.92 -17.86
CA PRO A 148 2.64 -1.80 -16.48
C PRO A 148 1.54 -2.12 -15.45
N LEU A 149 1.99 -2.41 -14.22
CA LEU A 149 1.10 -2.56 -13.07
C LEU A 149 0.32 -1.25 -12.80
N GLU A 150 -0.99 -1.38 -12.69
CA GLU A 150 -1.89 -0.33 -12.22
C GLU A 150 -2.48 -0.73 -10.86
N LEU A 151 -2.50 0.21 -9.91
CA LEU A 151 -3.23 0.03 -8.66
C LEU A 151 -4.69 0.43 -8.87
N ILE A 152 -5.60 -0.49 -8.58
CA ILE A 152 -7.03 -0.31 -8.74
C ILE A 152 -7.74 -0.48 -7.38
N TRP A 153 -9.06 -0.40 -7.37
CA TRP A 153 -9.85 -0.44 -6.15
C TRP A 153 -9.77 -1.81 -5.46
N HIS A 154 -10.21 -1.86 -4.20
CA HIS A 154 -10.19 -3.05 -3.34
C HIS A 154 -8.78 -3.59 -3.05
N HIS A 155 -7.77 -2.71 -2.99
CA HIS A 155 -6.36 -3.09 -2.76
C HIS A 155 -5.87 -4.13 -3.78
N ARG A 156 -6.28 -3.97 -5.04
CA ARG A 156 -5.90 -4.88 -6.15
C ARG A 156 -4.89 -4.23 -7.09
N GLY A 157 -4.08 -5.09 -7.69
CA GLY A 157 -3.22 -4.76 -8.82
C GLY A 157 -3.82 -5.26 -10.11
N ARG A 158 -3.55 -4.56 -11.22
CA ARG A 158 -3.89 -5.00 -12.57
C ARG A 158 -2.66 -4.95 -13.48
N ILE A 159 -2.43 -6.05 -14.20
CA ILE A 159 -1.46 -6.13 -15.30
C ILE A 159 -2.19 -6.68 -16.52
N GLY A 160 -2.46 -5.84 -17.51
CA GLY A 160 -3.27 -6.21 -18.67
C GLY A 160 -4.70 -6.58 -18.27
N GLU A 161 -5.10 -7.80 -18.56
CA GLU A 161 -6.42 -8.36 -18.22
C GLU A 161 -6.46 -9.05 -16.85
N TYR A 162 -5.32 -9.18 -16.18
CA TYR A 162 -5.20 -9.92 -14.93
C TYR A 162 -5.31 -9.00 -13.73
N GLU A 163 -6.31 -9.25 -12.88
CA GLU A 163 -6.52 -8.55 -11.62
C GLU A 163 -6.26 -9.49 -10.43
N PHE A 164 -5.54 -9.01 -9.42
CA PHE A 164 -5.14 -9.81 -8.27
C PHE A 164 -5.12 -8.99 -6.99
N SER A 165 -5.37 -9.64 -5.86
CA SER A 165 -5.23 -9.06 -4.52
C SER A 165 -3.77 -8.72 -4.25
N LEU A 166 -3.47 -7.48 -3.85
CA LEU A 166 -2.11 -7.09 -3.47
C LEU A 166 -1.68 -7.77 -2.16
N GLY A 167 -2.62 -7.94 -1.23
CA GLY A 167 -2.37 -8.62 0.05
C GLY A 167 -1.94 -10.07 -0.15
N ASP A 168 -2.68 -10.84 -0.95
CA ASP A 168 -2.37 -12.27 -1.18
C ASP A 168 -1.06 -12.50 -1.95
N ASN A 169 -0.55 -11.44 -2.59
CA ASN A 169 0.66 -11.44 -3.41
C ASN A 169 1.78 -10.55 -2.82
N ILE A 170 1.67 -10.12 -1.56
CA ILE A 170 2.60 -9.11 -1.02
C ILE A 170 4.05 -9.59 -1.09
N GLN A 171 4.32 -10.83 -0.71
CA GLN A 171 5.68 -11.38 -0.71
C GLN A 171 6.29 -11.43 -2.11
N THR A 172 5.58 -11.98 -3.11
CA THR A 172 6.11 -12.08 -4.49
C THR A 172 6.29 -10.70 -5.12
N LEU A 173 5.41 -9.74 -4.79
CA LEU A 173 5.53 -8.37 -5.26
C LEU A 173 6.74 -7.69 -4.61
N GLU A 174 6.97 -7.84 -3.31
CA GLU A 174 8.11 -7.28 -2.61
C GLU A 174 9.46 -7.81 -3.13
N GLU A 175 9.53 -9.09 -3.51
CA GLU A 175 10.73 -9.69 -4.10
C GLU A 175 11.20 -8.97 -5.37
N VAL A 176 10.26 -8.39 -6.15
CA VAL A 176 10.58 -7.62 -7.37
C VAL A 176 11.48 -6.44 -7.06
N SER A 177 11.39 -5.82 -5.88
CA SER A 177 12.23 -4.68 -5.47
C SER A 177 13.73 -4.99 -5.53
N SER A 178 14.10 -6.27 -5.43
CA SER A 178 15.48 -6.75 -5.50
C SER A 178 15.98 -7.06 -6.91
N LEU A 179 15.13 -6.97 -7.94
CA LEU A 179 15.47 -7.31 -9.33
C LEU A 179 16.51 -6.34 -9.91
N PRO A 180 17.74 -6.80 -10.22
CA PRO A 180 18.79 -5.92 -10.76
C PRO A 180 18.50 -5.48 -12.20
N ALA A 181 19.05 -4.33 -12.59
CA ALA A 181 19.00 -3.84 -13.98
C ALA A 181 19.58 -4.86 -14.97
N GLY A 182 18.91 -5.03 -16.11
CA GLY A 182 19.28 -5.96 -17.16
C GLY A 182 18.93 -7.42 -16.89
N GLN A 183 18.36 -7.77 -15.73
CA GLN A 183 17.98 -9.15 -15.40
C GLN A 183 16.51 -9.45 -15.66
N GLU A 184 16.24 -10.75 -15.83
CA GLU A 184 14.91 -11.31 -15.97
C GLU A 184 14.56 -12.14 -14.74
N ALA A 185 13.29 -12.10 -14.34
CA ALA A 185 12.77 -12.93 -13.26
C ALA A 185 11.31 -13.32 -13.53
N PRO A 186 10.87 -14.50 -13.07
CA PRO A 186 9.46 -14.84 -13.05
C PRO A 186 8.73 -14.00 -11.98
N LEU A 187 7.46 -13.69 -12.25
CA LEU A 187 6.52 -13.15 -11.26
C LEU A 187 5.32 -14.10 -11.18
N GLU A 188 5.09 -14.67 -10.00
CA GLU A 188 4.07 -15.70 -9.77
C GLU A 188 2.94 -15.13 -8.93
N LEU A 189 1.82 -14.78 -9.57
CA LEU A 189 0.68 -14.13 -8.95
C LEU A 189 -0.47 -15.10 -8.74
N LYS A 190 -1.17 -14.97 -7.61
CA LYS A 190 -2.46 -15.61 -7.36
C LYS A 190 -3.57 -14.64 -7.76
N THR A 191 -4.37 -15.04 -8.74
CA THR A 191 -5.62 -14.37 -9.11
C THR A 191 -6.81 -15.08 -8.45
N ASP A 192 -8.02 -14.55 -8.63
CA ASP A 192 -9.23 -15.15 -8.05
C ASP A 192 -9.55 -16.54 -8.62
N SER A 193 -9.11 -16.82 -9.86
CA SER A 193 -9.41 -18.07 -10.58
C SER A 193 -8.23 -19.03 -10.68
N GLU A 194 -7.00 -18.52 -10.73
CA GLU A 194 -5.82 -19.33 -11.03
C GLU A 194 -4.51 -18.68 -10.58
N SER A 195 -3.42 -19.45 -10.64
CA SER A 195 -2.06 -18.93 -10.55
C SER A 195 -1.59 -18.46 -11.92
N LEU A 196 -1.11 -17.23 -12.00
CA LEU A 196 -0.59 -16.58 -13.20
C LEU A 196 0.93 -16.45 -13.08
N ARG A 197 1.64 -16.80 -14.16
CA ARG A 197 3.09 -16.64 -14.24
C ARG A 197 3.45 -15.66 -15.34
N LEU A 198 4.15 -14.60 -14.97
CA LEU A 198 4.62 -13.55 -15.87
C LEU A 198 6.14 -13.53 -15.92
N LYS A 199 6.71 -12.97 -16.98
CA LYS A 199 8.13 -12.68 -17.12
C LYS A 199 8.37 -11.20 -16.95
N LEU A 200 9.23 -10.85 -16.02
CA LEU A 200 9.73 -9.50 -15.80
C LEU A 200 11.11 -9.37 -16.43
N ARG A 201 11.38 -8.24 -17.06
CA ARG A 201 12.72 -7.82 -17.44
C ARG A 201 12.97 -6.41 -16.96
N ARG A 202 13.96 -6.22 -16.09
CA ARG A 202 14.40 -4.90 -15.66
C ARG A 202 15.26 -4.28 -16.76
N LEU A 203 14.83 -3.13 -17.27
CA LEU A 203 15.48 -2.43 -18.38
C LEU A 203 16.72 -1.65 -17.92
#